data_AF-A0A7X1N8H1-F1
#
_entry.id   AF-A0A7X1N8H1-F1
#
_cell.length_a   1.000
_cell.length_b   1.000
_cell.length_c   1.000
_cell.angle_alpha   90.00
_cell.angle_beta   90.00
_cell.angle_gamma   90.00
#
_symmetry.space_group_name_H-M   'P 1'
#
loop_
_entity.id
_entity.type
_entity.pdbx_description
1 polymer ?
#
loop_
_entity_poly.entity_id
_entity_poly.type
_entity_poly.pdbx_seq_one_letter_code
_entity_poly.pdbx_strand_id
1 'polypeptide(L)'
;MTVDVQFWLAELDQHGNPKLVDGAHSAREGADKAAYLYQQLGFARGKRLAVARVELSEPTPSSKGVNQEALAACQGMIAATKSGDKA
;
A
#
# COMPACT_ATOMS: atom_id res chain seq x y z
N MET A 1 -15.41 10.68 6.01
CA MET A 1 -16.06 9.39 6.36
C MET A 1 -16.57 8.76 5.07
N THR A 2 -15.84 7.77 4.57
CA THR A 2 -16.32 6.65 3.74
C THR A 2 -15.42 5.49 4.15
N VAL A 3 -16.00 4.38 4.61
CA VAL A 3 -15.24 3.17 4.94
C VAL A 3 -15.45 2.21 3.78
N ASP A 4 -14.63 2.33 2.75
CA ASP A 4 -14.65 1.38 1.65
C ASP A 4 -13.91 0.12 2.10
N VAL A 5 -14.64 -0.99 2.19
CA VAL A 5 -14.08 -2.29 2.50
C VAL A 5 -13.63 -2.94 1.19
N GLN A 6 -12.37 -3.35 1.16
CA GLN A 6 -11.78 -4.09 0.07
C GLN A 6 -11.23 -5.41 0.57
N PHE A 7 -11.22 -6.41 -0.30
CA PHE A 7 -10.57 -7.69 -0.05
C PHE A 7 -9.36 -7.82 -0.97
N TRP A 8 -8.26 -8.33 -0.44
CA TRP A 8 -6.99 -8.47 -1.15
C TRP A 8 -6.33 -9.79 -0.78
N LEU A 9 -5.51 -10.31 -1.69
CA LEU A 9 -4.52 -11.32 -1.37
C LEU A 9 -3.29 -10.63 -0.76
N ALA A 10 -2.85 -11.14 0.38
CA ALA A 10 -1.66 -10.67 1.07
C ALA A 10 -0.62 -11.80 1.19
N GLU A 11 0.65 -11.45 0.97
CA GLU A 11 1.81 -12.24 1.35
C GLU A 11 2.23 -11.85 2.76
N LEU A 12 2.47 -12.83 3.62
CA LEU A 12 2.94 -12.62 4.98
C LEU A 12 4.45 -12.85 5.06
N ASP A 13 5.16 -11.91 5.68
CA ASP A 13 6.56 -12.09 6.02
C ASP A 13 6.76 -13.09 7.19
N GLN A 14 8.00 -13.32 7.60
CA GLN A 14 8.33 -14.23 8.70
C GLN A 14 7.73 -13.81 10.05
N HIS A 15 7.41 -12.53 10.23
CA HIS A 15 6.80 -11.97 11.43
C HIS A 15 5.26 -11.88 11.33
N GLY A 16 4.69 -12.22 10.18
CA GLY A 16 3.25 -12.13 9.93
C GLY A 16 2.79 -10.75 9.45
N ASN A 17 3.71 -9.86 9.06
CA ASN A 17 3.33 -8.57 8.49
C ASN A 17 2.83 -8.75 7.05
N PRO A 18 1.70 -8.13 6.67
CA PRO A 18 1.12 -8.31 5.35
C PRO A 18 1.74 -7.37 4.31
N LYS A 19 1.91 -7.89 3.10
CA LYS A 19 2.09 -7.13 1.86
C LYS A 19 0.96 -7.49 0.90
N LEU A 20 0.17 -6.51 0.45
CA LEU A 20 -0.86 -6.73 -0.55
C LEU A 20 -0.20 -7.03 -1.91
N VAL A 21 -0.62 -8.10 -2.59
CA VAL A 21 0.08 -8.62 -3.80
C VAL A 21 -0.78 -8.68 -5.05
N ASP A 22 -2.10 -8.57 -4.94
CA ASP A 22 -3.01 -8.51 -6.08
C ASP A 22 -3.69 -7.14 -6.21
N GLY A 23 -4.87 -7.07 -6.84
CA GLY A 23 -5.71 -5.86 -6.87
C GLY A 23 -6.91 -5.97 -5.92
N ALA A 24 -7.57 -4.84 -5.66
CA ALA A 24 -8.75 -4.80 -4.81
C ALA A 24 -9.92 -5.62 -5.37
N HIS A 25 -10.56 -6.40 -4.50
CA HIS A 25 -11.81 -7.11 -4.77
C HIS A 25 -12.95 -6.56 -3.90
N SER A 26 -14.16 -6.57 -4.45
CA SER A 26 -15.37 -6.18 -3.71
C SER A 26 -15.83 -7.23 -2.69
N ALA A 27 -15.35 -8.47 -2.82
CA ALA A 27 -15.73 -9.59 -1.96
C ALA A 27 -14.57 -10.56 -1.75
N ARG A 28 -14.62 -11.34 -0.66
CA ARG A 28 -13.58 -12.28 -0.25
C ARG A 28 -13.27 -13.32 -1.33
N GLU A 29 -14.30 -13.75 -2.05
CA GLU A 29 -14.21 -14.75 -3.11
C GLU A 29 -13.25 -14.32 -4.23
N GLY A 30 -13.08 -13.01 -4.46
CA GLY A 30 -12.11 -12.48 -5.42
C GLY A 30 -10.66 -12.77 -5.00
N ALA A 31 -10.33 -12.50 -3.73
CA ALA A 31 -9.02 -12.80 -3.17
C ALA A 31 -8.76 -14.31 -3.07
N ASP A 32 -9.78 -15.12 -2.78
CA ASP A 32 -9.66 -16.59 -2.79
C ASP A 32 -9.36 -17.13 -4.20
N LYS A 33 -10.02 -16.58 -5.25
CA LYS A 33 -9.70 -16.90 -6.65
C LYS A 33 -8.29 -16.46 -7.04
N ALA A 34 -7.85 -15.30 -6.58
CA ALA A 34 -6.47 -14.84 -6.78
C ALA A 34 -5.47 -15.81 -6.13
N ALA A 35 -5.73 -16.26 -4.90
CA ALA A 35 -4.90 -17.23 -4.21
C ALA A 35 -4.77 -18.55 -5.01
N TYR A 36 -5.88 -19.03 -5.57
CA TYR A 36 -5.86 -20.21 -6.45
C TYR A 36 -4.95 -20.01 -7.66
N LEU A 37 -5.06 -18.87 -8.37
CA LEU A 37 -4.20 -18.56 -9.51
C LEU A 37 -2.72 -18.48 -9.11
N TYR A 38 -2.42 -17.87 -7.97
CA TYR A 38 -1.06 -17.77 -7.42
C TYR A 38 -0.44 -19.14 -7.14
N GLN A 39 -1.24 -20.09 -6.65
CA GLN A 39 -0.80 -21.47 -6.45
C GLN A 39 -0.54 -22.17 -7.78
N GLN A 40 -1.47 -22.08 -8.73
CA GLN A 40 -1.36 -22.76 -10.03
C GLN A 40 -0.21 -22.22 -10.89
N LEU A 41 0.07 -20.92 -10.81
CA LEU A 41 1.14 -20.27 -11.57
C LEU A 41 2.52 -20.35 -10.89
N GLY A 42 2.60 -20.98 -9.71
CA GLY A 42 3.86 -21.13 -8.96
C GLY A 42 4.33 -19.88 -8.22
N PHE A 43 3.55 -18.79 -8.23
CA PHE A 43 3.88 -17.55 -7.53
C PHE A 43 3.80 -17.66 -6.01
N ALA A 44 3.09 -18.67 -5.49
CA ALA A 44 2.95 -18.92 -4.05
C ALA A 44 4.12 -19.73 -3.43
N ARG A 45 5.10 -20.18 -4.21
CA ARG A 45 6.15 -21.08 -3.70
C ARG A 45 6.99 -20.41 -2.61
N GLY A 46 7.04 -21.04 -1.43
CA GLY A 46 7.81 -20.54 -0.28
C GLY A 46 7.16 -19.34 0.43
N LYS A 47 5.93 -18.98 0.06
CA LYS A 47 5.21 -17.82 0.62
C LYS A 47 4.04 -18.26 1.46
N ARG A 48 3.74 -17.49 2.50
CA ARG A 48 2.49 -17.61 3.26
C ARG A 48 1.51 -16.59 2.73
N LEU A 49 0.37 -17.06 2.21
CA LEU A 49 -0.69 -16.20 1.70
C LEU A 49 -1.83 -16.09 2.72
N ALA A 50 -2.51 -14.95 2.74
CA ALA A 50 -3.68 -14.67 3.54
C ALA A 50 -4.65 -13.77 2.76
N VAL A 51 -5.93 -13.76 3.15
CA VAL A 51 -6.88 -12.75 2.68
C VAL A 51 -6.86 -11.58 3.66
N ALA A 52 -6.59 -10.38 3.15
CA ALA A 52 -6.69 -9.13 3.90
C ALA A 52 -8.04 -8.47 3.64
N ARG A 53 -8.78 -8.16 4.72
CA ARG A 53 -9.92 -7.23 4.69
C ARG A 53 -9.38 -5.84 5.02
N VAL A 54 -9.34 -4.96 4.03
CA VAL A 54 -8.78 -3.62 4.13
C VAL A 54 -9.93 -2.64 4.28
N GLU A 55 -9.93 -1.88 5.37
CA GLU A 55 -10.83 -0.76 5.56
C GLU A 55 -10.08 0.53 5.20
N LEU A 56 -10.56 1.23 4.17
CA LEU A 56 -10.00 2.51 3.76
C LEU A 56 -10.74 3.64 4.45
N SER A 57 -9.99 4.63 4.92
CA SER A 57 -10.54 5.86 5.48
C SER A 57 -9.74 7.05 5.00
N GLU A 58 -10.37 8.23 4.95
CA GLU A 58 -9.67 9.46 4.62
C GLU A 58 -8.56 9.74 5.64
N PRO A 59 -7.34 10.12 5.19
CA PRO A 59 -6.30 10.54 6.11
C PRO A 59 -6.74 11.83 6.82
N THR A 60 -6.30 11.99 8.07
CA THR A 60 -6.38 13.27 8.78
C THR A 60 -4.95 13.81 8.93
N PRO A 61 -4.44 14.60 7.98
CA PRO A 61 -3.08 15.11 8.03
C PRO A 61 -2.84 15.93 9.30
N SER A 62 -1.69 15.75 9.94
CA SER A 62 -1.29 16.53 11.10
C SER A 62 0.17 16.97 10.98
N SER A 63 0.44 18.21 11.36
CA SER A 63 1.81 18.73 11.50
C SER A 63 2.48 18.30 12.81
N LYS A 64 1.73 17.66 13.72
CA LYS A 64 2.23 17.26 15.03
C LYS A 64 3.28 16.15 14.89
N GLY A 65 4.48 16.40 15.42
CA GLY A 65 5.59 15.45 15.34
C GLY A 65 6.29 15.39 13.97
N VAL A 66 5.86 16.22 13.01
CA VAL A 66 6.58 16.39 11.75
C VAL A 66 7.83 17.22 11.99
N ASN A 67 8.98 16.73 11.50
CA ASN A 67 10.22 17.50 11.48
C ASN A 67 10.08 18.64 10.45
N GLN A 68 9.79 19.84 10.94
CA GLN A 68 9.57 21.03 10.11
C GLN A 68 10.84 21.49 9.39
N GLU A 69 12.02 21.22 9.95
CA GLU A 69 13.30 21.55 9.32
C GLU A 69 13.56 20.65 8.11
N ALA A 70 13.33 19.34 8.25
CA ALA A 70 13.42 18.39 7.14
C ALA A 70 12.41 18.74 6.04
N LEU A 71 11.18 19.12 6.43
CA LEU A 71 10.17 19.57 5.48
C LEU A 71 10.63 20.82 4.71
N ALA A 72 11.19 21.81 5.39
CA ALA A 72 11.72 23.02 4.76
C ALA A 72 12.89 22.73 3.81
N ALA A 73 13.81 21.83 4.20
CA ALA A 73 14.91 21.39 3.34
C ALA A 73 14.39 20.71 2.07
N CYS A 74 13.40 19.81 2.18
CA CYS A 74 12.73 19.19 1.04
C CYS A 74 12.07 20.22 0.13
N GLN A 75 11.37 21.22 0.69
CA GLN A 75 10.74 22.28 -0.07
C GLN A 75 11.77 23.12 -0.85
N GLY A 76 12.92 23.42 -0.24
CA GLY A 76 14.03 24.12 -0.90
C GLY A 76 14.55 23.36 -2.12
N MET A 77 14.76 22.04 -2.00
CA MET A 77 15.20 21.19 -3.11
C MET A 77 14.16 21.14 -4.24
N ILE A 78 12.86 21.03 -3.92
CA ILE A 78 11.78 21.03 -4.91
C ILE A 78 11.67 22.38 -5.63
N ALA A 79 11.92 23.48 -4.94
CA ALA A 79 11.92 24.80 -5.56
C ALA A 79 13.10 24.97 -6.53
N ALA A 80 14.28 24.50 -6.14
CA ALA A 80 15.49 24.55 -6.97
C ALA A 80 15.35 23.75 -8.28
N THR A 81 14.70 22.58 -8.26
CA THR A 81 14.45 21.80 -9.48
C THR A 81 13.46 22.48 -10.42
N LYS A 82 12.43 23.15 -9.89
CA LYS A 82 11.47 23.92 -10.70
C LYS A 82 12.07 25.18 -11.34
N SER A 83 13.09 25.78 -10.73
CA SER A 83 13.80 26.94 -11.31
C SER A 83 14.80 26.58 -12.40
N GLY A 84 15.24 25.31 -12.47
CA GLY A 84 16.18 24.84 -13.50
C GLY A 84 15.56 24.57 -14.88
N ASP A 85 14.23 24.49 -14.97
CA ASP A 85 13.45 24.26 -16.22
C ASP A 85 13.11 25.56 -16.98
N LYS A 86 13.57 26.72 -16.48
CA LYS A 86 13.51 28.00 -17.19
C LYS A 86 14.91 28.42 -17.65
N ALA A 87 15.47 27.68 -18.60
CA ALA A 87 16.67 28.06 -19.35
C ALA A 87 16.48 27.72 -20.82
#